data_AF-A0A8S2U3A5-F1
#
_entry.id   AF-A0A8S2U3A5-F1
#
_cell.length_a   1.000
_cell.length_b   1.000
_cell.length_c   1.000
_cell.angle_alpha   90.00
_cell.angle_beta   90.00
_cell.angle_gamma   90.00
#
_symmetry.space_group_name_H-M   'P 1'
#
loop_
_entity.id
_entity.type
_entity.pdbx_description
1 polymer ?
#
loop_
_entity_poly.entity_id
_entity_poly.type
_entity_poly.pdbx_seq_one_letter_code
_entity_poly.pdbx_strand_id
1 'polypeptide(L)' 'MKQTAKNNRLWEEVRGLTGWHRTGQLMLHVGHFDQTAELYQELLENASTDSDRAHIYHHLGYLKNDQ' A
#
# COMPACT_ATOMS: atom_id res chain seq x y z
N MET A 1 -9.89 -6.78 27.41
CA MET A 1 -9.02 -5.58 27.29
C MET A 1 -7.60 -6.08 27.05
N LYS A 2 -6.83 -5.77 26.01
CA LYS A 2 -6.88 -4.82 24.89
C LYS A 2 -5.98 -5.42 23.78
N GLN A 3 -6.48 -5.62 22.58
CA GLN A 3 -5.64 -5.77 21.38
C GLN A 3 -5.76 -4.49 20.55
N THR A 4 -5.32 -3.36 21.08
CA THR A 4 -5.46 -2.05 20.40
C THR A 4 -4.15 -1.32 20.14
N ALA A 5 -3.02 -1.83 20.64
CA ALA A 5 -1.73 -1.13 20.48
C ALA A 5 -1.13 -1.25 19.07
N LYS A 6 -1.36 -2.36 18.35
CA LYS A 6 -0.72 -2.59 17.04
C LYS A 6 -1.32 -1.72 15.92
N ASN A 7 -2.62 -1.45 15.98
CA ASN A 7 -3.31 -0.66 14.95
C ASN A 7 -2.98 0.83 15.02
N ASN A 8 -2.75 1.40 16.21
CA ASN A 8 -2.57 2.85 16.34
C ASN A 8 -1.33 3.37 15.59
N ARG A 9 -0.23 2.62 15.64
CA ARG A 9 1.01 2.96 14.92
C ARG A 9 0.81 2.86 13.40
N LEU A 10 0.15 1.79 12.95
CA LEU A 10 -0.21 1.63 11.54
C LEU A 10 -1.04 2.83 11.04
N TRP A 11 -2.05 3.24 11.79
CA TRP A 11 -2.91 4.38 11.45
C TRP A 11 -2.20 5.75 11.50
N GLU A 12 -1.12 5.86 12.28
CA GLU A 12 -0.21 7.02 12.28
C GLU A 12 0.70 7.03 11.05
N GLU A 13 1.32 5.90 10.72
CA GLU A 13 2.19 5.74 9.55
C GLU A 13 1.43 6.00 8.24
N VAL A 14 0.16 5.56 8.15
CA VAL A 14 -0.64 5.74 6.94
C VAL A 14 -1.41 7.08 6.88
N ARG A 15 -1.36 7.94 7.91
CA ARG A 15 -2.24 9.13 8.04
C ARG A 15 -2.00 10.26 7.03
N GLY A 16 -0.83 10.28 6.38
CA GLY A 16 -0.46 11.28 5.37
C GLY A 16 -0.66 10.84 3.92
N LEU A 17 -1.23 9.66 3.67
CA LEU A 17 -1.26 9.03 2.35
C LEU A 17 -2.66 9.13 1.71
N THR A 18 -2.71 9.29 0.38
CA THR A 18 -3.95 9.21 -0.41
C THR A 18 -4.66 7.87 -0.20
N GLY A 19 -5.97 7.83 -0.42
CA GLY A 19 -6.81 6.66 -0.07
C GLY A 19 -6.32 5.33 -0.64
N TRP A 20 -5.81 5.31 -1.87
CA TRP A 20 -5.29 4.09 -2.52
C TRP A 20 -3.95 3.62 -1.91
N HIS A 21 -3.12 4.56 -1.49
CA HIS A 21 -1.81 4.31 -0.91
C HIS A 21 -1.94 3.70 0.50
N ARG A 22 -2.95 4.15 1.24
CA ARG A 22 -3.40 3.56 2.51
C ARG A 22 -3.84 2.10 2.36
N THR A 23 -4.64 1.85 1.34
CA THR A 23 -5.24 0.54 1.07
C THR A 23 -4.19 -0.49 0.67
N GLY A 24 -3.25 -0.13 -0.22
CA GLY A 24 -2.15 -1.03 -0.60
C GLY A 24 -1.22 -1.38 0.57
N GLN A 25 -0.84 -0.42 1.41
CA GLN A 25 0.00 -0.71 2.60
C GLN A 25 -0.70 -1.59 3.64
N LEU A 26 -2.02 -1.42 3.82
CA LEU A 26 -2.78 -2.29 4.71
C LEU A 26 -2.81 -3.73 4.19
N MET A 27 -3.03 -3.92 2.88
CA MET A 27 -3.05 -5.25 2.26
C MET A 27 -1.70 -5.96 2.32
N LEU A 28 -0.59 -5.23 2.14
CA LEU A 28 0.76 -5.75 2.40
C LEU A 28 0.89 -6.28 3.83
N HIS A 29 0.46 -5.49 4.81
CA HIS A 29 0.60 -5.83 6.22
C HIS A 29 -0.21 -7.06 6.64
N VAL A 30 -1.34 -7.32 5.98
CA VAL A 30 -2.17 -8.51 6.24
C VAL A 30 -1.78 -9.72 5.38
N GLY A 31 -0.75 -9.61 4.54
CA GLY A 31 -0.20 -10.71 3.74
C GLY A 31 -0.96 -11.01 2.44
N HIS A 32 -1.79 -10.09 1.97
CA HIS A 32 -2.56 -10.22 0.73
C HIS A 32 -1.74 -9.74 -0.47
N PHE A 33 -0.58 -10.36 -0.69
CA PHE A 33 0.43 -9.91 -1.66
C PHE A 33 -0.08 -9.89 -3.11
N ASP A 34 -0.76 -10.93 -3.56
CA ASP A 34 -1.26 -11.03 -4.94
C ASP A 34 -2.33 -9.97 -5.24
N GLN A 35 -3.29 -9.78 -4.33
CA GLN A 35 -4.33 -8.76 -4.47
C GLN A 35 -3.76 -7.34 -4.41
N THR A 36 -2.67 -7.16 -3.66
CA THR A 36 -1.93 -5.89 -3.62
C THR A 36 -1.25 -5.61 -4.95
N ALA A 37 -0.63 -6.62 -5.58
CA ALA A 37 -0.04 -6.50 -6.92
C ALA A 37 -1.10 -6.09 -7.95
N GLU A 38 -2.25 -6.75 -7.97
CA GLU A 38 -3.36 -6.45 -8.88
C GLU A 38 -3.85 -5.01 -8.72
N LEU A 39 -4.07 -4.56 -7.47
CA LEU A 39 -4.45 -3.17 -7.18
C LEU A 39 -3.43 -2.18 -7.74
N TYR A 40 -2.13 -2.39 -7.46
CA TYR A 40 -1.10 -1.46 -7.93
C TYR A 40 -0.93 -1.48 -9.45
N GLN A 41 -1.19 -2.61 -10.12
CA GLN A 41 -1.22 -2.68 -11.58
C GLN A 41 -2.40 -1.87 -12.15
N GLU A 42 -3.61 -2.00 -11.60
CA GLU A 42 -4.77 -1.21 -12.03
C GLU A 42 -4.56 0.30 -11.80
N LEU A 43 -3.97 0.68 -10.66
CA LEU A 43 -3.61 2.07 -10.38
C LEU A 43 -2.56 2.60 -11.36
N LEU A 44 -1.60 1.76 -11.77
CA LEU A 44 -0.57 2.15 -12.72
C LEU A 44 -1.16 2.47 -14.10
N GLU A 45 -2.10 1.65 -14.56
CA GLU A 45 -2.82 1.86 -15.83
C GLU A 45 -3.60 3.18 -15.86
N ASN A 46 -4.08 3.62 -14.70
CA ASN A 46 -4.89 4.83 -14.55
C ASN A 46 -4.11 6.04 -13.99
N ALA A 47 -2.79 5.92 -13.81
CA ALA A 47 -1.97 6.96 -13.20
C ALA A 47 -1.89 8.21 -14.09
N SER A 48 -2.40 9.33 -13.57
CA SER A 48 -2.47 10.60 -14.33
C SER A 48 -1.16 11.37 -14.33
N THR A 49 -0.24 11.08 -13.41
CA THR A 49 1.03 11.81 -13.28
C THR A 49 2.23 10.88 -13.17
N ASP A 50 3.42 11.38 -13.51
CA ASP A 50 4.68 10.66 -13.28
C ASP A 50 4.96 10.45 -11.79
N SER A 51 4.49 11.37 -10.93
CA SER A 51 4.61 11.23 -9.48
C SER A 51 3.80 10.04 -8.97
N ASP A 52 2.58 9.84 -9.48
CA ASP A 52 1.75 8.69 -9.11
C ASP A 52 2.39 7.38 -9.58
N ARG A 53 2.88 7.35 -10.83
CA ARG A 53 3.61 6.20 -11.37
C ARG A 53 4.83 5.85 -10.52
N ALA A 54 5.63 6.84 -10.13
CA ALA A 54 6.83 6.62 -9.31
C ALA A 54 6.50 5.99 -7.95
N HIS A 55 5.44 6.47 -7.28
CA HIS A 55 4.98 5.88 -6.03
C HIS A 55 4.49 4.44 -6.23
N ILE A 56 3.70 4.19 -7.28
CA ILE A 56 3.16 2.85 -7.57
C ILE A 56 4.29 1.86 -7.88
N TYR A 57 5.28 2.25 -8.69
CA TYR A 57 6.46 1.41 -8.96
C TYR A 57 7.28 1.11 -7.70
N HIS A 58 7.42 2.09 -6.80
CA HIS A 58 8.10 1.88 -5.53
C HIS A 58 7.43 0.77 -4.69
N HIS A 59 6.10 0.77 -4.61
CA HIS A 59 5.34 -0.26 -3.87
C HIS A 59 5.37 -1.63 -4.54
N LEU A 60 5.27 -1.68 -5.87
CA LEU A 60 5.44 -2.94 -6.60
C LEU A 60 6.85 -3.53 -6.40
N GLY A 61 7.87 -2.69 -6.28
CA GLY A 61 9.23 -3.11 -5.93
C GLY A 61 9.33 -3.67 -4.51
N TYR A 62 8.71 -3.00 -3.53
CA TYR A 62 8.63 -3.50 -2.15
C TYR A 62 7.94 -4.86 -2.08
N LEU A 63 6.82 -5.02 -2.77
CA LEU A 63 6.06 -6.27 -2.81
C LEU A 63 6.89 -7.45 -3.33
N LYS A 64 7.73 -7.23 -4.34
CA LYS A 64 8.63 -8.27 -4.88
C LYS A 64 9.81 -8.61 -3.96
N ASN A 65 10.20 -7.71 -3.06
CA ASN A 65 11.26 -7.95 -2.09
C ASN A 65 10.75 -8.68 -0.83
N ASP A 66 9.46 -8.55 -0.52
CA ASP A 66 8.80 -9.15 0.64
C ASP A 66 8.19 -10.56 0.35
N GLN A 67 8.25 -11.03 -0.91
CA GLN A 67 7.90 -12.40 -1.34
C GLN A 67 9.10 -13.36 -1.19
#